data_AF-A0A370C4B1-F1
#
_entry.id   AF-A0A370C4B1-F1
#
_cell.length_a   1.000
_cell.length_b   1.000
_cell.length_c   1.000
_cell.angle_alpha   90.00
_cell.angle_beta   90.00
_cell.angle_gamma   90.00
#
_symmetry.space_group_name_H-M   'P 1'
#
loop_
_entity.id
_entity.type
_entity.pdbx_description
1 polymer ?
#
loop_
_entity_poly.entity_id
_entity_poly.type
_entity_poly.pdbx_seq_one_letter_code
_entity_poly.pdbx_strand_id
1 'polypeptide(L)'
;MAKSARRGPKGKASVTASATSSGTSTPSSQNGPIPPFVRAPESLEPLLKSLSPREVYLIHVDTCPVDIKKQTFIVPCAINAIVVVLLALRIYMVRNMYPAMIAALIGMNNSMTVDTSTMDWTEVSMVALRRIGTVLIDYFLLTIFLAWPIRFLFGAVRWRRNIGFRPHEIIVRRSQPDMTQGLKRDRWIREDEETRDRIVAAVTPERIRKTGYLLIDQDFDLDYDAMIKAHEMVDNRKSDDKVSLDEFRTAVLVNTDAHGWLIWHVGDQNEKFSPDTSNIPADPARSAQRDQILVFKEKLTAMGKEDLFYRWVELVQYESTQPGGFTPERQQSAMLQVKQLFEENDVDFSKFWEDVGGLEEFTEQLD
;
A
#
# COMPACT_ATOMS: atom_id res chain seq x y z
N MET A 1 58.06 -48.34 -12.91
CA MET A 1 56.90 -48.99 -13.58
C MET A 1 56.06 -47.87 -14.17
N ALA A 2 56.28 -47.56 -15.45
CA ALA A 2 55.47 -48.03 -16.59
C ALA A 2 54.08 -47.35 -16.60
N LYS A 3 53.60 -46.63 -17.61
CA LYS A 3 53.95 -46.29 -19.01
C LYS A 3 52.99 -45.11 -19.34
N SER A 4 53.39 -43.95 -19.88
CA SER A 4 53.66 -43.67 -21.31
C SER A 4 52.56 -44.27 -22.23
N ALA A 5 51.94 -43.60 -23.20
CA ALA A 5 52.39 -42.48 -24.01
C ALA A 5 51.28 -42.00 -24.96
N ARG A 6 51.44 -40.75 -25.43
CA ARG A 6 51.27 -40.27 -26.82
C ARG A 6 49.84 -40.24 -27.41
N ARG A 7 49.45 -39.28 -28.25
CA ARG A 7 50.18 -38.38 -29.18
C ARG A 7 49.17 -37.30 -29.65
N GLY A 8 49.57 -36.03 -29.72
CA GLY A 8 48.92 -35.06 -30.64
C GLY A 8 49.46 -35.26 -32.07
N PRO A 9 49.35 -34.29 -33.00
CA PRO A 9 48.47 -33.11 -33.08
C PRO A 9 47.85 -32.91 -34.50
N LYS A 10 47.22 -31.74 -34.75
CA LYS A 10 47.21 -30.99 -36.04
C LYS A 10 46.04 -31.20 -37.03
N GLY A 11 45.11 -30.23 -37.01
CA GLY A 11 44.66 -29.39 -38.14
C GLY A 11 43.94 -29.99 -39.36
N LYS A 12 42.72 -29.51 -39.64
CA LYS A 12 42.31 -28.83 -40.90
C LYS A 12 40.82 -28.46 -40.89
N ALA A 13 40.50 -27.36 -41.54
CA ALA A 13 39.19 -26.75 -41.69
C ALA A 13 38.25 -27.48 -42.69
N SER A 14 36.94 -27.29 -42.53
CA SER A 14 35.90 -27.29 -43.58
C SER A 14 34.62 -26.69 -42.96
N VAL A 15 34.24 -25.44 -43.25
CA VAL A 15 33.32 -24.99 -44.34
C VAL A 15 31.91 -25.60 -44.25
N THR A 16 31.01 -24.76 -43.70
CA THR A 16 29.60 -24.44 -44.07
C THR A 16 28.54 -25.55 -44.20
N ALA A 17 27.48 -25.44 -43.40
CA ALA A 17 26.09 -25.55 -43.88
C ALA A 17 25.13 -24.82 -42.93
N SER A 18 24.37 -23.90 -43.52
CA SER A 18 23.31 -23.09 -42.90
C SER A 18 22.15 -23.95 -42.41
N ALA A 19 21.64 -23.66 -41.22
CA ALA A 19 20.29 -24.03 -40.82
C ALA A 19 19.65 -22.86 -40.08
N THR A 20 18.79 -22.16 -40.81
CA THR A 20 17.84 -21.16 -40.35
C THR A 20 16.89 -21.81 -39.35
N SER A 21 16.97 -21.45 -38.08
CA SER A 21 15.85 -21.64 -37.15
C SER A 21 15.43 -20.28 -36.63
N SER A 22 14.23 -19.91 -37.07
CA SER A 22 13.40 -18.81 -36.61
C SER A 22 13.22 -18.89 -35.10
N GLY A 23 14.10 -18.20 -34.35
CA GLY A 23 13.87 -17.87 -32.97
C GLY A 23 13.03 -16.61 -32.91
N THR A 24 11.75 -16.76 -32.59
CA THR A 24 10.88 -15.69 -32.11
C THR A 24 11.59 -14.98 -30.96
N SER A 25 12.18 -13.83 -31.26
CA SER A 25 12.80 -12.96 -30.28
C SER A 25 11.72 -12.34 -29.41
N THR A 26 11.61 -12.88 -28.20
CA THR A 26 11.03 -12.19 -27.05
C THR A 26 11.62 -10.77 -26.97
N PRO A 27 10.82 -9.70 -26.91
CA PRO A 27 11.36 -8.35 -26.76
C PRO A 27 11.85 -8.15 -25.32
N SER A 28 13.06 -8.61 -25.03
CA SER A 28 13.83 -8.21 -23.85
C SER A 28 14.56 -6.90 -24.14
N SER A 29 13.84 -5.79 -24.26
CA SER A 29 14.41 -4.43 -24.20
C SER A 29 13.29 -3.39 -24.24
N GLN A 30 12.56 -3.23 -23.14
CA GLN A 30 11.94 -1.96 -22.83
C GLN A 30 12.81 -1.31 -21.75
N ASN A 31 13.65 -0.35 -22.15
CA ASN A 31 14.55 0.42 -21.28
C ASN A 31 13.81 1.49 -20.45
N GLY A 32 12.50 1.33 -20.22
CA GLY A 32 11.65 2.27 -19.49
C GLY A 32 11.00 1.61 -18.28
N PRO A 33 10.59 2.40 -17.27
CA PRO A 33 9.88 1.88 -16.12
C PRO A 33 8.61 1.14 -16.57
N ILE A 34 8.30 0.05 -15.89
CA ILE A 34 7.21 -0.86 -16.25
C ILE A 34 5.88 -0.14 -16.00
N PRO A 35 5.05 0.13 -17.02
CA PRO A 35 3.72 0.71 -16.79
C PRO A 35 2.97 -0.16 -15.77
N PRO A 36 2.33 0.43 -14.75
CA PRO A 36 1.97 1.85 -14.63
C PRO A 36 2.97 2.73 -13.87
N PHE A 37 4.13 2.19 -13.49
CA PHE A 37 5.13 2.91 -12.73
C PHE A 37 5.88 3.91 -13.61
N VAL A 38 6.11 5.10 -13.06
CA VAL A 38 6.97 6.13 -13.62
C VAL A 38 8.09 6.44 -12.63
N ARG A 39 9.14 7.14 -13.08
CA ARG A 39 10.22 7.55 -12.18
C ARG A 39 9.65 8.53 -11.14
N ALA A 40 10.04 8.35 -9.88
CA ALA A 40 9.58 9.24 -8.82
C ALA A 40 10.08 10.69 -9.06
N PRO A 41 9.23 11.70 -8.85
CA PRO A 41 9.57 13.10 -9.09
C PRO A 41 10.64 13.59 -8.10
N GLU A 42 11.45 14.56 -8.54
CA GLU A 42 12.58 15.10 -7.75
C GLU A 42 12.12 15.82 -6.47
N SER A 43 10.91 16.38 -6.49
CA SER A 43 10.20 16.96 -5.34
C SER A 43 10.11 16.01 -4.13
N LEU A 44 9.98 14.70 -4.38
CA LEU A 44 9.86 13.67 -3.35
C LEU A 44 11.21 13.12 -2.88
N GLU A 45 12.33 13.50 -3.51
CA GLU A 45 13.65 12.98 -3.22
C GLU A 45 14.03 13.05 -1.72
N PRO A 46 13.71 14.13 -0.97
CA PRO A 46 13.98 14.17 0.47
C PRO A 46 13.30 13.03 1.21
N LEU A 47 12.03 12.72 0.92
CA LEU A 47 11.30 11.60 1.53
C LEU A 47 11.92 10.27 1.13
N LEU A 48 12.17 10.08 -0.17
CA LEU A 48 12.68 8.81 -0.72
C LEU A 48 14.04 8.41 -0.14
N LYS A 49 14.89 9.39 0.21
CA LYS A 49 16.18 9.15 0.88
C LYS A 49 16.07 8.54 2.28
N SER A 50 14.95 8.75 2.98
CA SER A 50 14.72 8.13 4.30
C SER A 50 14.06 6.76 4.24
N LEU A 51 13.46 6.39 3.10
CA LEU A 51 12.75 5.13 2.97
C LEU A 51 13.73 3.97 2.75
N SER A 52 13.38 2.80 3.28
CA SER A 52 14.13 1.56 3.05
C SER A 52 13.87 1.04 1.63
N PRO A 53 14.89 0.83 0.79
CA PRO A 53 14.68 0.32 -0.57
C PRO A 53 14.14 -1.12 -0.64
N ARG A 54 14.03 -1.84 0.48
CA ARG A 54 13.55 -3.24 0.52
C ARG A 54 12.04 -3.36 0.61
N GLU A 55 11.36 -2.27 0.95
CA GLU A 55 9.95 -2.27 1.30
C GLU A 55 9.13 -1.56 0.21
N VAL A 56 7.85 -1.91 0.11
CA VAL A 56 6.88 -1.21 -0.71
C VAL A 56 6.15 -0.20 0.16
N TYR A 57 5.99 1.02 -0.35
CA TYR A 57 5.31 2.09 0.39
C TYR A 57 4.03 2.51 -0.32
N LEU A 58 2.99 2.79 0.45
CA LEU A 58 1.73 3.34 -0.04
C LEU A 58 1.53 4.72 0.56
N ILE A 59 1.33 5.72 -0.27
CA ILE A 59 1.07 7.09 0.16
C ILE A 59 -0.37 7.43 -0.23
N HIS A 60 -1.09 8.12 0.65
CA HIS A 60 -2.35 8.77 0.32
C HIS A 60 -2.62 9.92 1.30
N VAL A 61 -3.56 10.80 0.93
CA VAL A 61 -4.05 11.87 1.80
C VAL A 61 -5.33 11.41 2.50
N ASP A 62 -5.30 11.33 3.82
CA ASP A 62 -6.44 11.03 4.68
C ASP A 62 -7.28 12.30 4.92
N THR A 63 -8.47 12.31 4.34
CA THR A 63 -9.49 13.37 4.43
C THR A 63 -10.52 13.14 5.53
N CYS A 64 -10.35 12.12 6.38
CA CYS A 64 -11.29 11.84 7.48
C CYS A 64 -11.43 13.05 8.41
N PRO A 65 -12.64 13.29 8.95
CA PRO A 65 -12.88 14.29 9.98
C PRO A 65 -11.94 14.14 11.18
N VAL A 66 -11.51 15.28 11.72
CA VAL A 66 -10.59 15.35 12.87
C VAL A 66 -11.16 14.62 14.09
N ASP A 67 -12.47 14.63 14.28
CA ASP A 67 -13.11 13.97 15.42
C ASP A 67 -12.98 12.44 15.34
N ILE A 68 -13.14 11.85 14.15
CA ILE A 68 -12.92 10.42 13.94
C ILE A 68 -11.46 10.08 14.22
N LYS A 69 -10.51 10.87 13.70
CA LYS A 69 -9.07 10.69 13.94
C LYS A 69 -8.73 10.70 15.44
N LYS A 70 -9.33 11.63 16.22
CA LYS A 70 -9.16 11.69 17.68
C LYS A 70 -9.76 10.47 18.38
N GLN A 71 -10.98 10.08 18.03
CA GLN A 71 -11.63 8.91 18.62
C GLN A 71 -10.82 7.63 18.38
N THR A 72 -10.35 7.42 17.16
CA THR A 72 -9.50 6.26 16.82
C THR A 72 -8.17 6.27 17.56
N PHE A 73 -7.61 7.44 17.87
CA PHE A 73 -6.36 7.55 18.63
C PHE A 73 -6.53 7.31 20.15
N ILE A 74 -7.67 7.73 20.72
CA ILE A 74 -7.94 7.60 22.17
C ILE A 74 -8.00 6.13 22.60
N VAL A 75 -8.55 5.24 21.77
CA VAL A 75 -8.70 3.82 22.12
C VAL A 75 -7.33 3.15 22.37
N PRO A 76 -6.35 3.20 21.45
CA PRO A 76 -4.98 2.75 21.73
C PRO A 76 -4.32 3.47 22.90
N CYS A 77 -4.56 4.77 23.11
CA CYS A 77 -4.03 5.47 24.28
C CYS A 77 -4.51 4.85 25.59
N ALA A 78 -5.81 4.57 25.71
CA ALA A 78 -6.40 3.98 26.90
C ALA A 78 -5.85 2.56 27.15
N ILE A 79 -5.77 1.73 26.10
CA ILE A 79 -5.22 0.37 26.20
C ILE A 79 -3.76 0.41 26.67
N ASN A 80 -2.92 1.25 26.05
CA ASN A 80 -1.53 1.37 26.45
C ASN A 80 -1.37 1.92 27.88
N ALA A 81 -2.21 2.86 28.30
CA ALA A 81 -2.22 3.37 29.68
C ALA A 81 -2.57 2.25 30.68
N ILE A 82 -3.57 1.42 30.39
CA ILE A 82 -3.95 0.27 31.22
C ILE A 82 -2.77 -0.72 31.31
N VAL A 83 -2.13 -1.06 30.18
CA VAL A 83 -0.96 -1.95 30.18
C VAL A 83 0.16 -1.39 31.05
N VAL A 84 0.48 -0.10 30.94
CA VAL A 84 1.50 0.55 31.77
C VAL A 84 1.15 0.50 33.25
N VAL A 85 -0.12 0.76 33.62
CA VAL A 85 -0.57 0.68 35.03
C VAL A 85 -0.46 -0.76 35.55
N LEU A 86 -0.87 -1.76 34.76
CA LEU A 86 -0.77 -3.17 35.14
C LEU A 86 0.70 -3.60 35.34
N LEU A 87 1.60 -3.18 34.44
CA LEU A 87 3.03 -3.45 34.58
C LEU A 87 3.62 -2.74 35.80
N ALA A 88 3.27 -1.47 36.05
CA ALA A 88 3.72 -0.72 37.21
C ALA A 88 3.22 -1.32 38.53
N LEU A 89 1.94 -1.73 38.59
CA LEU A 89 1.36 -2.43 39.72
C LEU A 89 2.06 -3.76 39.95
N ARG A 90 2.35 -4.51 38.88
CA ARG A 90 3.07 -5.77 38.97
C ARG A 90 4.46 -5.58 39.53
N ILE A 91 5.23 -4.61 39.01
CA ILE A 91 6.56 -4.23 39.53
C ILE A 91 6.46 -3.87 41.01
N TYR A 92 5.46 -3.08 41.42
CA TYR A 92 5.24 -2.72 42.81
C TYR A 92 4.99 -3.95 43.71
N MET A 93 4.18 -4.91 43.26
CA MET A 93 3.91 -6.14 44.01
C MET A 93 5.15 -7.02 44.20
N VAL A 94 6.00 -7.12 43.17
CA VAL A 94 7.18 -8.02 43.18
C VAL A 94 8.48 -7.33 43.60
N ARG A 95 8.46 -6.02 43.89
CA ARG A 95 9.66 -5.20 44.19
C ARG A 95 10.53 -5.76 45.31
N ASN A 96 9.93 -6.36 46.33
CA ASN A 96 10.64 -6.95 47.46
C ASN A 96 11.00 -8.42 47.24
N MET A 97 10.30 -9.11 46.32
CA MET A 97 10.47 -10.53 46.07
C MET A 97 11.77 -10.81 45.33
N TYR A 98 12.07 -10.08 44.25
CA TYR A 98 13.27 -10.31 43.46
C TYR A 98 14.58 -10.06 44.22
N PRO A 99 14.76 -8.94 44.94
CA PRO A 99 15.94 -8.74 45.78
C PRO A 99 16.09 -9.83 46.85
N ALA A 100 14.98 -10.25 47.47
CA ALA A 100 15.00 -11.34 48.46
C ALA A 100 15.41 -12.69 47.84
N MET A 101 14.92 -13.03 46.64
CA MET A 101 15.34 -14.23 45.92
C MET A 101 16.84 -14.21 45.56
N ILE A 102 17.36 -13.06 45.12
CA ILE A 102 18.78 -12.87 44.81
C ILE A 102 19.64 -12.99 46.08
N ALA A 103 19.21 -12.34 47.17
CA ALA A 103 19.90 -12.43 48.46
C ALA A 103 19.94 -13.87 48.99
N ALA A 104 18.84 -14.63 48.85
CA ALA A 104 18.79 -16.04 49.22
C ALA A 104 19.75 -16.89 48.36
N LEU A 105 19.90 -16.58 47.07
CA LEU A 105 20.83 -17.26 46.16
C LEU A 105 22.31 -17.04 46.56
N ILE A 106 22.64 -15.86 47.11
CA ILE A 106 23.99 -15.51 47.57
C ILE A 106 24.25 -16.01 49.02
N GLY A 107 23.30 -16.74 49.61
CA GLY A 107 23.44 -17.34 50.94
C GLY A 107 23.07 -16.41 52.10
N MET A 108 22.39 -15.29 51.84
CA MET A 108 21.83 -14.47 52.91
C MET A 108 20.51 -15.08 53.41
N ASN A 109 20.39 -15.22 54.73
CA ASN A 109 19.15 -15.67 55.35
C ASN A 109 18.09 -14.57 55.30
N ASN A 110 16.98 -14.84 54.63
CA ASN A 110 15.83 -13.95 54.56
C ASN A 110 14.51 -14.75 54.46
N SER A 111 13.38 -14.05 54.30
CA SER A 111 12.05 -14.68 54.20
C SER A 111 11.86 -15.59 53.00
N MET A 112 12.81 -15.66 52.06
CA MET A 112 12.80 -16.49 50.86
C MET A 112 13.83 -17.62 50.90
N THR A 113 14.62 -17.75 51.97
CA THR A 113 15.52 -18.90 52.17
C THR A 113 14.69 -20.15 52.48
N VAL A 114 15.01 -21.28 51.83
CA VAL A 114 14.32 -22.57 52.02
C VAL A 114 15.28 -23.50 52.74
N ASP A 115 14.89 -24.00 53.92
CA ASP A 115 15.67 -24.99 54.65
C ASP A 115 15.30 -26.40 54.17
N THR A 116 16.10 -26.92 53.24
CA THR A 116 15.91 -28.24 52.63
C THR A 116 16.17 -29.40 53.60
N SER A 117 16.74 -29.14 54.78
CA SER A 117 16.95 -30.18 55.80
C SER A 117 15.69 -30.48 56.62
N THR A 118 14.74 -29.55 56.64
CA THR A 118 13.51 -29.63 57.44
C THR A 118 12.24 -29.80 56.63
N MET A 119 12.27 -29.49 55.32
CA MET A 119 11.09 -29.53 54.45
C MET A 119 10.97 -30.84 53.68
N ASP A 120 9.73 -31.25 53.44
CA ASP A 120 9.44 -32.37 52.54
C ASP A 120 9.70 -31.99 51.07
N TRP A 121 10.08 -32.97 50.24
CA TRP A 121 10.38 -32.76 48.83
C TRP A 121 9.21 -32.19 48.04
N THR A 122 7.98 -32.50 48.45
CA THR A 122 6.76 -31.95 47.82
C THR A 122 6.64 -30.45 48.08
N GLU A 123 6.93 -30.00 49.30
CA GLU A 123 6.90 -28.58 49.70
C GLU A 123 7.99 -27.80 48.97
N VAL A 124 9.22 -28.34 48.92
CA VAL A 124 10.33 -27.74 48.17
C VAL A 124 9.96 -27.59 46.69
N SER A 125 9.37 -28.63 46.08
CA SER A 125 8.95 -28.61 44.68
C SER A 125 7.86 -27.57 44.42
N MET A 126 6.87 -27.45 45.32
CA MET A 126 5.80 -26.47 45.21
C MET A 126 6.32 -25.02 45.33
N VAL A 127 7.24 -24.78 46.27
CA VAL A 127 7.90 -23.47 46.41
C VAL A 127 8.69 -23.13 45.15
N ALA A 128 9.46 -24.08 44.61
CA ALA A 128 10.23 -23.90 43.38
C ALA A 128 9.31 -23.58 42.19
N LEU A 129 8.24 -24.36 42.00
CA LEU A 129 7.27 -24.16 40.92
C LEU A 129 6.62 -22.78 40.98
N ARG A 130 6.19 -22.34 42.17
CA ARG A 130 5.57 -21.01 42.35
C ARG A 130 6.54 -19.88 42.01
N ARG A 131 7.81 -20.01 42.41
CA ARG A 131 8.85 -19.01 42.12
C ARG A 131 9.16 -18.96 40.63
N ILE A 132 9.42 -20.11 40.01
CA ILE A 132 9.69 -20.21 38.56
C ILE A 132 8.49 -19.69 37.76
N GLY A 133 7.27 -20.08 38.11
CA GLY A 133 6.06 -19.61 37.45
C GLY A 133 5.89 -18.09 37.55
N THR A 134 6.18 -17.50 38.72
CA THR A 134 6.16 -16.04 38.90
C THR A 134 7.17 -15.36 37.97
N VAL A 135 8.42 -15.86 37.94
CA VAL A 135 9.48 -15.32 37.06
C VAL A 135 9.10 -15.44 35.59
N LEU A 136 8.51 -16.56 35.17
CA LEU A 136 8.12 -16.81 33.79
C LEU A 136 6.97 -15.88 33.35
N ILE A 137 5.97 -15.68 34.21
CA ILE A 137 4.88 -14.73 33.97
C ILE A 137 5.45 -13.31 33.84
N ASP A 138 6.35 -12.90 34.73
CA ASP A 138 6.92 -11.56 34.70
C ASP A 138 7.81 -11.34 33.47
N TYR A 139 8.56 -12.37 33.08
CA TYR A 139 9.32 -12.37 31.82
C TYR A 139 8.38 -12.21 30.62
N PHE A 140 7.29 -12.97 30.55
CA PHE A 140 6.30 -12.85 29.48
C PHE A 140 5.64 -11.45 29.44
N LEU A 141 5.24 -10.95 30.61
CA LEU A 141 4.66 -9.61 30.74
C LEU A 141 5.60 -8.52 30.23
N LEU A 142 6.88 -8.56 30.64
CA LEU A 142 7.85 -7.56 30.24
C LEU A 142 8.27 -7.70 28.77
N THR A 143 8.47 -8.92 28.27
CA THR A 143 8.97 -9.09 26.89
C THR A 143 7.92 -8.80 25.83
N ILE A 144 6.66 -9.15 26.09
CA ILE A 144 5.58 -9.00 25.10
C ILE A 144 4.84 -7.68 25.29
N PHE A 145 4.40 -7.37 26.52
CA PHE A 145 3.53 -6.22 26.73
C PHE A 145 4.29 -4.90 26.87
N LEU A 146 5.53 -4.87 27.38
CA LEU A 146 6.27 -3.61 27.52
C LEU A 146 6.63 -3.00 26.16
N ALA A 147 6.86 -3.85 25.15
CA ALA A 147 7.20 -3.38 23.81
C ALA A 147 6.07 -2.55 23.18
N TRP A 148 4.81 -2.80 23.54
CA TRP A 148 3.66 -2.14 22.94
C TRP A 148 3.56 -0.65 23.34
N PRO A 149 3.54 -0.26 24.64
CA PRO A 149 3.58 1.15 25.02
C PRO A 149 4.81 1.89 24.52
N ILE A 150 5.98 1.23 24.49
CA ILE A 150 7.21 1.85 23.98
C ILE A 150 7.03 2.19 22.49
N ARG A 151 6.64 1.22 21.65
CA ARG A 151 6.39 1.46 20.22
C ARG A 151 5.30 2.51 19.99
N PHE A 152 4.24 2.49 20.80
CA PHE A 152 3.16 3.47 20.72
C PHE A 152 3.64 4.89 21.05
N LEU A 153 4.48 5.05 22.07
CA LEU A 153 5.05 6.36 22.46
C LEU A 153 6.00 6.90 21.38
N PHE A 154 6.89 6.07 20.86
CA PHE A 154 7.89 6.49 19.87
C PHE A 154 7.34 6.61 18.44
N GLY A 155 6.21 5.96 18.13
CA GLY A 155 5.51 6.08 16.85
C GLY A 155 4.31 7.02 16.95
N ALA A 156 3.14 6.45 17.21
CA ALA A 156 1.84 7.10 17.26
C ALA A 156 1.80 8.42 18.06
N VAL A 157 2.31 8.43 19.30
CA VAL A 157 2.30 9.64 20.14
C VAL A 157 3.29 10.68 19.63
N ARG A 158 4.48 10.27 19.19
CA ARG A 158 5.47 11.18 18.59
C ARG A 158 4.93 11.85 17.34
N TRP A 159 4.25 11.09 16.47
CA TRP A 159 3.56 11.62 15.30
C TRP A 159 2.55 12.69 15.69
N ARG A 160 1.65 12.40 16.63
CA ARG A 160 0.63 13.36 17.08
C ARG A 160 1.23 14.58 17.79
N ARG A 161 2.38 14.44 18.46
CA ARG A 161 3.10 15.58 19.06
C ARG A 161 3.71 16.51 18.01
N ASN A 162 4.20 15.98 16.89
CA ASN A 162 4.85 16.77 15.85
C ASN A 162 3.83 17.44 14.91
N ILE A 163 2.79 16.71 14.48
CA ILE A 163 1.88 17.18 13.42
C ILE A 163 0.53 17.64 13.98
N GLY A 164 0.07 17.04 15.09
CA GLY A 164 -1.27 17.23 15.63
C GLY A 164 -2.33 16.39 14.91
N PHE A 165 -3.58 16.87 14.92
CA PHE A 165 -4.67 16.34 14.12
C PHE A 165 -5.07 17.37 13.06
N ARG A 166 -5.09 16.98 11.79
CA ARG A 166 -5.38 17.85 10.65
C ARG A 166 -6.50 17.29 9.79
N PRO A 167 -7.26 18.14 9.08
CA PRO A 167 -8.27 17.68 8.12
C PRO A 167 -7.66 16.84 7.00
N HIS A 168 -6.49 17.23 6.50
CA HIS A 168 -5.72 16.51 5.47
C HIS A 168 -4.41 16.03 6.10
N GLU A 169 -4.24 14.71 6.21
CA GLU A 169 -3.02 14.09 6.75
C GLU A 169 -2.38 13.19 5.70
N ILE A 170 -1.08 13.32 5.48
CA ILE A 170 -0.33 12.40 4.61
C ILE A 170 -0.06 11.11 5.37
N ILE A 171 -0.63 10.02 4.88
CA ILE A 171 -0.44 8.69 5.46
C ILE A 171 0.53 7.91 4.57
N VAL A 172 1.63 7.47 5.18
CA VAL A 172 2.61 6.59 4.55
C VAL A 172 2.53 5.24 5.23
N ARG A 173 2.15 4.23 4.45
CA ARG A 173 2.17 2.83 4.86
C ARG A 173 3.38 2.13 4.27
N ARG A 174 3.89 1.17 5.02
CA ARG A 174 5.09 0.41 4.71
C ARG A 174 4.78 -1.06 4.82
N SER A 175 5.17 -1.82 3.80
CA SER A 175 4.99 -3.26 3.78
C SER A 175 5.70 -3.93 4.95
N GLN A 176 5.08 -4.93 5.56
CA GLN A 176 5.70 -5.77 6.57
C GLN A 176 6.85 -6.59 5.97
N PRO A 177 7.88 -6.93 6.77
CA PRO A 177 8.99 -7.76 6.31
C PRO A 177 8.52 -9.09 5.72
N ASP A 178 7.52 -9.73 6.32
CA ASP A 178 7.00 -11.03 5.89
C ASP A 178 6.42 -11.01 4.47
N MET A 179 5.81 -9.88 4.07
CA MET A 179 5.30 -9.68 2.71
C MET A 179 6.45 -9.47 1.70
N THR A 180 7.58 -8.92 2.14
CA THR A 180 8.68 -8.53 1.25
C THR A 180 9.89 -9.47 1.27
N GLN A 181 9.90 -10.44 2.19
CA GLN A 181 10.95 -11.42 2.39
C GLN A 181 10.99 -12.46 1.26
N GLY A 182 11.44 -12.04 0.08
CA GLY A 182 11.53 -12.89 -1.11
C GLY A 182 11.30 -12.14 -2.42
N LEU A 183 10.78 -10.91 -2.35
CA LEU A 183 10.52 -10.10 -3.53
C LEU A 183 11.82 -9.72 -4.23
N LYS A 184 11.94 -10.14 -5.49
CA LYS A 184 12.95 -9.60 -6.39
C LYS A 184 12.49 -8.23 -6.85
N ARG A 185 13.11 -7.17 -6.34
CA ARG A 185 12.78 -5.76 -6.59
C ARG A 185 12.47 -5.43 -8.05
N ASP A 186 13.23 -5.96 -8.98
CA ASP A 186 13.09 -5.66 -10.40
C ASP A 186 12.00 -6.49 -11.12
N ARG A 187 11.49 -7.55 -10.48
CA ARG A 187 10.70 -8.58 -11.17
C ARG A 187 9.34 -8.83 -10.56
N TRP A 188 9.14 -8.55 -9.27
CA TRP A 188 7.88 -8.88 -8.60
C TRP A 188 6.67 -8.20 -9.26
N ILE A 189 6.87 -6.99 -9.83
CA ILE A 189 5.83 -6.27 -10.57
C ILE A 189 5.25 -7.11 -11.74
N ARG A 190 6.04 -8.01 -12.33
CA ARG A 190 5.64 -8.86 -13.48
C ARG A 190 5.41 -10.33 -13.11
N GLU A 191 6.24 -10.86 -12.21
CA GLU A 191 6.33 -12.29 -11.93
C GLU A 191 5.49 -12.70 -10.71
N ASP A 192 5.08 -11.75 -9.84
CA ASP A 192 4.38 -12.03 -8.59
C ASP A 192 2.99 -11.36 -8.57
N GLU A 193 2.03 -12.07 -9.17
CA GLU A 193 0.63 -11.65 -9.25
C GLU A 193 -0.03 -11.55 -7.86
N GLU A 194 0.32 -12.43 -6.93
CA GLU A 194 -0.25 -12.43 -5.58
C GLU A 194 0.13 -11.16 -4.82
N THR A 195 1.42 -10.78 -4.83
CA THR A 195 1.87 -9.54 -4.18
C THR A 195 1.27 -8.30 -4.84
N ARG A 196 1.17 -8.31 -6.18
CA ARG A 196 0.53 -7.22 -6.93
C ARG A 196 -0.91 -7.04 -6.52
N ASP A 197 -1.69 -8.12 -6.45
CA ASP A 197 -3.11 -8.07 -6.12
C ASP A 197 -3.33 -7.61 -4.67
N ARG A 198 -2.47 -8.00 -3.72
CA ARG A 198 -2.47 -7.47 -2.35
C ARG A 198 -2.21 -5.96 -2.31
N ILE A 199 -1.26 -5.46 -3.09
CA ILE A 199 -0.96 -4.02 -3.18
C ILE A 199 -2.13 -3.25 -3.79
N VAL A 200 -2.71 -3.76 -4.89
CA VAL A 200 -3.88 -3.16 -5.54
C VAL A 200 -5.06 -3.09 -4.58
N ALA A 201 -5.35 -4.18 -3.87
CA ALA A 201 -6.39 -4.21 -2.84
C ALA A 201 -6.13 -3.19 -1.73
N ALA A 202 -4.86 -2.98 -1.36
CA ALA A 202 -4.47 -2.05 -0.32
C ALA A 202 -4.71 -0.56 -0.69
N VAL A 203 -4.76 -0.22 -1.99
CA VAL A 203 -4.93 1.15 -2.50
C VAL A 203 -6.34 1.45 -3.05
N THR A 204 -7.28 0.52 -2.93
CA THR A 204 -8.68 0.71 -3.33
C THR A 204 -9.33 1.92 -2.63
N PRO A 205 -10.17 2.71 -3.34
CA PRO A 205 -10.85 3.88 -2.77
C PRO A 205 -11.62 3.57 -1.48
N GLU A 206 -12.29 2.43 -1.42
CA GLU A 206 -13.07 1.98 -0.26
C GLU A 206 -12.19 1.74 0.96
N ARG A 207 -10.96 1.23 0.73
CA ARG A 207 -10.01 0.98 1.80
C ARG A 207 -9.41 2.28 2.31
N ILE A 208 -8.89 3.12 1.43
CA ILE A 208 -8.22 4.39 1.79
C ILE A 208 -9.16 5.45 2.37
N ARG A 209 -10.49 5.25 2.27
CA ARG A 209 -11.48 6.11 2.94
C ARG A 209 -11.42 6.03 4.47
N LYS A 210 -10.78 5.00 5.03
CA LYS A 210 -10.59 4.86 6.48
C LYS A 210 -9.38 5.68 6.93
N THR A 211 -9.39 6.15 8.18
CA THR A 211 -8.23 6.86 8.73
C THR A 211 -7.01 5.95 8.85
N GLY A 212 -5.80 6.52 8.76
CA GLY A 212 -4.54 5.79 8.73
C GLY A 212 -4.39 4.68 9.80
N TYR A 213 -4.82 4.92 11.04
CA TYR A 213 -4.77 3.89 12.10
C TYR A 213 -5.59 2.63 11.82
N LEU A 214 -6.68 2.75 11.06
CA LEU A 214 -7.54 1.62 10.67
C LEU A 214 -7.03 0.88 9.42
N LEU A 215 -5.94 1.37 8.84
CA LEU A 215 -5.31 0.77 7.65
C LEU A 215 -4.12 -0.13 7.99
N ILE A 216 -3.81 -0.29 9.27
CA ILE A 216 -2.82 -1.26 9.75
C ILE A 216 -3.41 -2.67 9.58
N ASP A 217 -2.69 -3.54 8.92
CA ASP A 217 -3.09 -4.92 8.66
C ASP A 217 -1.88 -5.87 8.65
N GLN A 218 -2.07 -7.10 8.18
CA GLN A 218 -1.02 -8.11 8.12
C GLN A 218 0.08 -7.77 7.10
N ASP A 219 -0.25 -7.03 6.05
CA ASP A 219 0.64 -6.73 4.93
C ASP A 219 1.31 -5.35 5.10
N PHE A 220 0.65 -4.39 5.74
CA PHE A 220 1.08 -3.00 5.86
C PHE A 220 0.97 -2.43 7.27
N ASP A 221 1.98 -1.66 7.68
CA ASP A 221 2.01 -0.85 8.90
C ASP A 221 2.19 0.63 8.57
N LEU A 222 2.00 1.50 9.56
CA LEU A 222 2.27 2.93 9.44
C LEU A 222 3.75 3.23 9.65
N ASP A 223 4.34 4.02 8.74
CA ASP A 223 5.68 4.56 8.92
C ASP A 223 5.61 5.99 9.47
N TYR A 224 5.63 6.10 10.80
CA TYR A 224 5.49 7.38 11.49
C TYR A 224 6.60 8.37 11.15
N ASP A 225 7.84 7.92 10.94
CA ASP A 225 8.96 8.80 10.62
C ASP A 225 8.81 9.35 9.19
N ALA A 226 8.43 8.50 8.23
CA ALA A 226 8.10 8.95 6.87
C ALA A 226 6.90 9.90 6.85
N MET A 227 5.85 9.62 7.64
CA MET A 227 4.69 10.50 7.77
C MET A 227 5.06 11.88 8.34
N ILE A 228 5.89 11.93 9.38
CA ILE A 228 6.38 13.20 9.96
C ILE A 228 7.13 13.99 8.89
N LYS A 229 8.06 13.34 8.20
CA LYS A 229 8.88 13.99 7.17
C LYS A 229 8.05 14.49 5.98
N ALA A 230 7.07 13.71 5.54
CA ALA A 230 6.17 14.13 4.45
C ALA A 230 5.41 15.42 4.80
N HIS A 231 4.93 15.56 6.03
CA HIS A 231 4.29 16.81 6.45
C HIS A 231 5.30 17.95 6.62
N GLU A 232 6.51 17.68 7.12
CA GLU A 232 7.56 18.69 7.20
C GLU A 232 7.90 19.26 5.80
N MET A 233 7.87 18.43 4.75
CA MET A 233 8.06 18.88 3.37
C MET A 233 6.96 19.83 2.88
N VAL A 234 5.72 19.61 3.29
CA VAL A 234 4.57 20.48 2.94
C VAL A 234 4.53 21.75 3.81
N ASP A 235 4.88 21.63 5.08
CA ASP A 235 4.83 22.71 6.08
C ASP A 235 6.01 23.67 5.98
N ASN A 236 7.13 23.24 5.40
CA ASN A 236 8.35 24.05 5.31
C ASN A 236 8.14 25.31 4.46
N ARG A 237 7.86 26.42 5.15
CA ARG A 237 7.73 27.77 4.56
C ARG A 237 9.05 28.40 4.11
N LYS A 238 10.20 27.81 4.47
CA LYS A 238 11.53 28.43 4.30
C LYS A 238 12.30 27.94 3.08
N SER A 239 11.84 26.90 2.40
CA SER A 239 12.43 26.43 1.15
C SER A 239 11.60 26.98 -0.02
N ASP A 240 12.25 27.48 -1.07
CA ASP A 240 11.59 27.80 -2.36
C ASP A 240 10.96 26.55 -3.00
N ASP A 241 11.28 25.36 -2.47
CA ASP A 241 10.83 24.05 -2.91
C ASP A 241 9.67 23.54 -2.05
N LYS A 242 8.56 24.29 -2.02
CA LYS A 242 7.35 23.87 -1.29
C LYS A 242 6.63 22.79 -2.09
N VAL A 243 6.66 21.57 -1.59
CA VAL A 243 5.93 20.45 -2.21
C VAL A 243 4.43 20.60 -1.94
N SER A 244 3.61 20.46 -2.98
CA SER A 244 2.15 20.52 -2.87
C SER A 244 1.62 19.27 -2.16
N LEU A 245 0.46 19.37 -1.50
CA LEU A 245 -0.22 18.19 -0.97
C LEU A 245 -0.62 17.19 -2.07
N ASP A 246 -0.82 17.69 -3.30
CA ASP A 246 -1.20 16.87 -4.45
C ASP A 246 -0.10 15.88 -4.87
N GLU A 247 1.16 16.20 -4.59
CA GLU A 247 2.29 15.28 -4.82
C GLU A 247 2.18 14.00 -3.98
N PHE A 248 1.45 14.07 -2.86
CA PHE A 248 1.18 12.95 -1.97
C PHE A 248 -0.18 12.29 -2.23
N ARG A 249 -0.78 12.51 -3.41
CA ARG A 249 -1.98 11.79 -3.85
C ARG A 249 -1.73 10.28 -3.86
N THR A 250 -2.81 9.50 -3.87
CA THR A 250 -2.77 8.04 -3.75
C THR A 250 -1.77 7.41 -4.71
N ALA A 251 -0.69 6.88 -4.14
CA ALA A 251 0.44 6.36 -4.90
C ALA A 251 1.10 5.16 -4.24
N VAL A 252 1.68 4.29 -5.07
CA VAL A 252 2.54 3.17 -4.68
C VAL A 252 3.98 3.53 -5.02
N LEU A 253 4.87 3.42 -4.05
CA LEU A 253 6.30 3.67 -4.18
C LEU A 253 7.08 2.37 -4.03
N VAL A 254 8.01 2.16 -4.96
CA VAL A 254 8.83 0.94 -5.03
C VAL A 254 10.24 1.33 -5.44
N ASN A 255 11.24 0.67 -4.87
CA ASN A 255 12.61 0.80 -5.34
C ASN A 255 13.03 -0.41 -6.19
N THR A 256 13.60 -0.13 -7.36
CA THR A 256 14.17 -1.11 -8.28
C THR A 256 15.67 -0.89 -8.40
N ASP A 257 16.44 -1.96 -8.57
CA ASP A 257 17.89 -1.87 -8.72
C ASP A 257 18.26 -1.27 -10.10
N ALA A 258 17.38 -1.42 -11.11
CA ALA A 258 17.58 -0.89 -12.46
C ALA A 258 17.20 0.60 -12.64
N HIS A 259 16.10 1.05 -12.02
CA HIS A 259 15.54 2.39 -12.26
C HIS A 259 15.44 3.26 -11.00
N GLY A 260 15.86 2.76 -9.85
CA GLY A 260 15.75 3.45 -8.57
C GLY A 260 14.30 3.52 -8.10
N TRP A 261 13.93 4.65 -7.49
CA TRP A 261 12.57 4.88 -6.98
C TRP A 261 11.57 5.11 -8.12
N LEU A 262 10.54 4.29 -8.12
CA LEU A 262 9.41 4.33 -9.01
C LEU A 262 8.14 4.67 -8.22
N ILE A 263 7.26 5.42 -8.85
CA ILE A 263 5.95 5.81 -8.33
C ILE A 263 4.85 5.38 -9.28
N TRP A 264 3.76 4.86 -8.74
CA TRP A 264 2.53 4.62 -9.48
C TRP A 264 1.38 5.38 -8.81
N HIS A 265 0.86 6.41 -9.48
CA HIS A 265 -0.36 7.09 -9.07
C HIS A 265 -1.58 6.28 -9.53
N VAL A 266 -2.40 5.86 -8.57
CA VAL A 266 -3.53 4.94 -8.82
C VAL A 266 -4.69 5.67 -9.50
N GLY A 267 -4.80 6.99 -9.34
CA GLY A 267 -5.85 7.83 -9.95
C GLY A 267 -5.60 8.23 -11.41
N ASP A 268 -4.34 8.40 -11.81
CA ASP A 268 -3.96 8.98 -13.11
C ASP A 268 -4.28 8.06 -14.31
N GLN A 269 -4.49 6.76 -14.09
CA GLN A 269 -4.83 5.83 -15.17
C GLN A 269 -6.26 5.98 -15.68
N ASN A 270 -7.19 6.42 -14.83
CA ASN A 270 -8.53 6.79 -15.27
C ASN A 270 -8.54 8.14 -16.01
N GLU A 271 -7.45 8.91 -15.95
CA GLU A 271 -7.28 10.16 -16.72
C GLU A 271 -6.60 9.92 -18.07
N LYS A 272 -5.72 8.92 -18.19
CA LYS A 272 -4.97 8.62 -19.42
C LYS A 272 -5.78 7.99 -20.56
N PHE A 273 -7.05 7.66 -20.34
CA PHE A 273 -7.96 7.21 -21.40
C PHE A 273 -8.70 8.36 -22.11
N SER A 274 -8.50 9.62 -21.70
CA SER A 274 -8.91 10.79 -22.48
C SER A 274 -7.68 11.50 -23.03
N PRO A 275 -7.36 11.35 -24.33
CA PRO A 275 -6.22 12.02 -24.93
C PRO A 275 -6.61 13.44 -25.28
N ASP A 276 -6.65 14.33 -24.28
CA ASP A 276 -6.14 15.69 -24.43
C ASP A 276 -6.22 16.46 -23.11
N THR A 277 -5.30 17.40 -22.93
CA THR A 277 -5.24 18.42 -21.86
C THR A 277 -4.46 18.04 -20.60
N SER A 278 -3.14 17.95 -20.72
CA SER A 278 -2.25 18.35 -19.62
C SER A 278 -2.35 19.87 -19.42
N ASN A 279 -2.61 20.29 -18.18
CA ASN A 279 -2.68 21.67 -17.65
C ASN A 279 -4.08 22.35 -17.60
N ILE A 280 -5.02 21.85 -16.79
CA ILE A 280 -6.10 22.66 -16.20
C ILE A 280 -6.38 22.18 -14.76
N PRO A 281 -6.63 23.07 -13.77
CA PRO A 281 -6.95 22.69 -12.39
C PRO A 281 -8.23 21.85 -12.32
N ALA A 282 -8.38 21.04 -11.27
CA ALA A 282 -9.54 20.20 -11.02
C ALA A 282 -10.88 20.96 -11.18
N ASP A 283 -11.56 20.70 -12.30
CA ASP A 283 -12.82 21.32 -12.69
C ASP A 283 -14.01 20.49 -12.15
N PRO A 284 -14.96 21.06 -11.37
CA PRO A 284 -16.17 20.38 -10.89
C PRO A 284 -17.04 19.77 -12.00
N ALA A 285 -16.84 20.14 -13.28
CA ALA A 285 -17.47 19.50 -14.43
C ALA A 285 -17.08 18.01 -14.59
N ARG A 286 -15.86 17.62 -14.20
CA ARG A 286 -15.37 16.23 -14.39
C ARG A 286 -15.90 15.24 -13.36
N SER A 287 -16.24 15.69 -12.15
CA SER A 287 -16.99 14.86 -11.18
C SER A 287 -18.42 14.63 -11.66
N ALA A 288 -19.05 15.66 -12.25
CA ALA A 288 -20.40 15.53 -12.78
C ALA A 288 -20.48 14.50 -13.92
N GLN A 289 -19.50 14.47 -14.84
CA GLN A 289 -19.44 13.44 -15.89
C GLN A 289 -19.27 12.02 -15.34
N ARG A 290 -18.45 11.83 -14.29
CA ARG A 290 -18.28 10.51 -13.64
C ARG A 290 -19.54 10.07 -12.91
N ASP A 291 -20.21 10.98 -12.20
CA ASP A 291 -21.45 10.72 -11.49
C ASP A 291 -22.59 10.42 -12.48
N GLN A 292 -22.63 11.09 -13.64
CA GLN A 292 -23.57 10.82 -14.73
C GLN A 292 -23.39 9.42 -15.33
N ILE A 293 -22.15 8.97 -15.58
CA ILE A 293 -21.87 7.61 -16.08
C ILE A 293 -22.32 6.55 -15.05
N LEU A 294 -22.19 6.85 -13.76
CA LEU A 294 -22.60 5.94 -12.69
C LEU A 294 -24.14 5.87 -12.58
N VAL A 295 -24.83 7.01 -12.68
CA VAL A 295 -26.30 7.07 -12.78
C VAL A 295 -26.83 6.36 -14.03
N PHE A 296 -26.13 6.49 -15.16
CA PHE A 296 -26.45 5.80 -16.41
C PHE A 296 -26.38 4.28 -16.24
N LYS A 297 -25.31 3.77 -15.60
CA LYS A 297 -25.17 2.35 -15.27
C LYS A 297 -26.28 1.86 -14.34
N GLU A 298 -26.52 2.56 -13.23
CA GLU A 298 -27.53 2.17 -12.25
C GLU A 298 -28.94 2.10 -12.84
N LYS A 299 -29.28 3.02 -13.75
CA LYS A 299 -30.59 3.04 -14.42
C LYS A 299 -30.76 1.88 -15.41
N LEU A 300 -29.70 1.50 -16.14
CA LEU A 300 -29.71 0.31 -16.99
C LEU A 300 -29.77 -0.99 -16.18
N THR A 301 -29.07 -1.06 -15.05
CA THR A 301 -29.16 -2.18 -14.11
C THR A 301 -30.56 -2.31 -13.49
N ALA A 302 -31.20 -1.18 -13.14
CA ALA A 302 -32.57 -1.17 -12.63
C ALA A 302 -33.61 -1.65 -13.68
N MET A 303 -33.33 -1.45 -14.96
CA MET A 303 -34.11 -2.00 -16.08
C MET A 303 -33.76 -3.44 -16.44
N GLY A 304 -32.79 -4.05 -15.74
CA GLY A 304 -32.31 -5.41 -16.00
C GLY A 304 -31.49 -5.55 -17.29
N LYS A 305 -30.99 -4.44 -17.85
CA LYS A 305 -30.30 -4.36 -19.15
C LYS A 305 -28.87 -3.83 -19.00
N GLU A 306 -28.14 -4.31 -18.00
CA GLU A 306 -26.75 -3.90 -17.71
C GLU A 306 -25.80 -4.24 -18.88
N ASP A 307 -26.08 -5.29 -19.64
CA ASP A 307 -25.27 -5.70 -20.80
C ASP A 307 -25.18 -4.61 -21.88
N LEU A 308 -26.19 -3.74 -21.99
CA LEU A 308 -26.17 -2.61 -22.93
C LEU A 308 -25.15 -1.54 -22.54
N PHE A 309 -24.89 -1.38 -21.24
CA PHE A 309 -23.87 -0.46 -20.74
C PHE A 309 -22.48 -0.91 -21.19
N TYR A 310 -22.16 -2.20 -21.02
CA TYR A 310 -20.85 -2.73 -21.39
C TYR A 310 -20.64 -2.71 -22.91
N ARG A 311 -21.67 -3.05 -23.70
CA ARG A 311 -21.60 -2.96 -25.17
C ARG A 311 -21.46 -1.53 -25.68
N TRP A 312 -22.13 -0.58 -25.04
CA TRP A 312 -21.96 0.84 -25.35
C TRP A 312 -20.53 1.32 -25.07
N VAL A 313 -20.00 1.01 -23.88
CA VAL A 313 -18.61 1.37 -23.51
C VAL A 313 -17.61 0.71 -24.47
N GLU A 314 -17.80 -0.56 -24.80
CA GLU A 314 -16.96 -1.29 -25.75
C GLU A 314 -16.99 -0.65 -27.15
N LEU A 315 -18.16 -0.25 -27.64
CA LEU A 315 -18.29 0.39 -28.95
C LEU A 315 -17.61 1.76 -29.01
N VAL A 316 -17.81 2.59 -27.97
CA VAL A 316 -17.14 3.90 -27.86
C VAL A 316 -15.63 3.72 -27.73
N GLN A 317 -15.19 2.72 -26.95
CA GLN A 317 -13.78 2.41 -26.77
C GLN A 317 -13.15 1.87 -28.07
N TYR A 318 -13.85 1.02 -28.81
CA TYR A 318 -13.41 0.49 -30.09
C TYR A 318 -13.22 1.61 -31.12
N GLU A 319 -14.19 2.51 -31.27
CA GLU A 319 -14.10 3.63 -32.21
C GLU A 319 -13.03 4.67 -31.80
N SER A 320 -12.83 4.89 -30.50
CA SER A 320 -11.82 5.82 -29.98
C SER A 320 -10.37 5.30 -30.11
N THR A 321 -10.17 3.98 -30.15
CA THR A 321 -8.84 3.34 -30.21
C THR A 321 -8.36 3.05 -31.64
N GLN A 322 -9.20 3.30 -32.65
CA GLN A 322 -8.84 3.16 -34.06
C GLN A 322 -7.80 4.21 -34.50
N PRO A 323 -6.83 3.84 -35.36
CA PRO A 323 -5.86 4.80 -35.90
C PRO A 323 -6.60 5.89 -36.70
N GLY A 324 -6.40 7.16 -36.31
CA GLY A 324 -7.08 8.33 -36.87
C GLY A 324 -7.84 9.18 -35.85
N GLY A 325 -8.01 8.72 -34.61
CA GLY A 325 -8.66 9.49 -33.54
C GLY A 325 -10.19 9.53 -33.66
N PHE A 326 -10.84 10.13 -32.66
CA PHE A 326 -12.30 10.19 -32.54
C PHE A 326 -12.86 11.42 -33.29
N THR A 327 -12.79 11.39 -34.63
CA THR A 327 -13.23 12.50 -35.49
C THR A 327 -14.75 12.72 -35.41
N PRO A 328 -15.27 13.94 -35.66
CA PRO A 328 -16.70 14.25 -35.54
C PRO A 328 -17.60 13.33 -36.38
N GLU A 329 -17.17 12.92 -37.57
CA GLU A 329 -17.94 11.98 -38.40
C GLU A 329 -18.05 10.59 -37.76
N ARG A 330 -17.02 10.16 -37.03
CA ARG A 330 -17.00 8.88 -36.30
C ARG A 330 -17.82 8.94 -35.02
N GLN A 331 -17.92 10.10 -34.38
CA GLN A 331 -18.81 10.31 -33.25
C GLN A 331 -20.27 10.13 -33.68
N GLN A 332 -20.64 10.69 -34.83
CA GLN A 332 -21.97 10.53 -35.41
C GLN A 332 -22.25 9.06 -35.77
N SER A 333 -21.31 8.36 -36.40
CA SER A 333 -21.51 6.95 -36.76
C SER A 333 -21.57 6.03 -35.54
N ALA A 334 -20.76 6.30 -34.51
CA ALA A 334 -20.82 5.58 -33.25
C ALA A 334 -22.16 5.81 -32.55
N MET A 335 -22.65 7.06 -32.50
CA MET A 335 -23.93 7.39 -31.88
C MET A 335 -25.11 6.74 -32.60
N LEU A 336 -25.08 6.63 -33.93
CA LEU A 336 -26.09 5.91 -34.69
C LEU A 336 -26.11 4.41 -34.37
N GLN A 337 -24.93 3.79 -34.22
CA GLN A 337 -24.82 2.39 -33.82
C GLN A 337 -25.28 2.15 -32.37
N VAL A 338 -24.98 3.08 -31.45
CA VAL A 338 -25.48 3.04 -30.07
C VAL A 338 -27.01 3.16 -30.05
N LYS A 339 -27.56 4.10 -30.82
CA LYS A 339 -29.01 4.29 -30.91
C LYS A 339 -29.71 3.03 -31.43
N GLN A 340 -29.18 2.40 -32.48
CA GLN A 340 -29.68 1.12 -32.99
C GLN A 340 -29.59 0.01 -31.92
N LEU A 341 -28.46 -0.09 -31.21
CA LEU A 341 -28.26 -1.11 -30.17
C LEU A 341 -29.24 -0.95 -29.00
N PHE A 342 -29.62 0.27 -28.64
CA PHE A 342 -30.60 0.55 -27.59
C PHE A 342 -32.04 0.31 -28.09
N GLU A 343 -32.36 0.72 -29.32
CA GLU A 343 -33.68 0.50 -29.94
C GLU A 343 -33.98 -0.99 -30.16
N GLU A 344 -32.98 -1.78 -30.59
CA GLU A 344 -33.08 -3.24 -30.74
C GLU A 344 -33.36 -3.97 -29.42
N ASN A 345 -33.07 -3.31 -28.29
CA ASN A 345 -33.30 -3.84 -26.95
C ASN A 345 -34.46 -3.14 -26.25
N ASP A 346 -35.43 -2.57 -26.99
CA ASP A 346 -36.62 -1.89 -26.44
C ASP A 346 -36.29 -0.78 -25.44
N VAL A 347 -35.21 -0.01 -25.66
CA VAL A 347 -34.88 1.20 -24.89
C VAL A 347 -34.76 2.37 -25.85
N ASP A 348 -35.64 3.37 -25.71
CA ASP A 348 -35.52 4.62 -26.47
C ASP A 348 -34.32 5.41 -25.95
N PHE A 349 -33.21 5.35 -26.70
CA PHE A 349 -31.97 6.03 -26.36
C PHE A 349 -32.15 7.52 -26.15
N SER A 350 -33.00 8.18 -26.95
CA SER A 350 -33.16 9.64 -26.91
C SER A 350 -33.84 10.07 -25.62
N LYS A 351 -34.91 9.36 -25.24
CA LYS A 351 -35.64 9.59 -23.99
C LYS A 351 -34.85 9.16 -22.76
N PHE A 352 -34.09 8.07 -22.88
CA PHE A 352 -33.21 7.59 -21.81
C PHE A 352 -32.08 8.59 -21.53
N TRP A 353 -31.49 9.16 -22.58
CA TRP A 353 -30.42 10.16 -22.51
C TRP A 353 -30.89 11.48 -21.92
N GLU A 354 -32.09 11.94 -22.29
CA GLU A 354 -32.73 13.14 -21.74
C GLU A 354 -33.00 13.00 -20.23
N ASP A 355 -33.47 11.85 -19.78
CA ASP A 355 -33.76 11.59 -18.36
C ASP A 355 -32.49 11.48 -17.47
N VAL A 356 -31.33 11.12 -18.03
CA VAL A 356 -30.07 10.97 -17.27
C VAL A 356 -29.33 12.32 -17.11
N GLY A 357 -29.81 13.38 -17.80
CA GLY A 357 -29.24 14.72 -17.74
C GLY A 357 -28.14 14.89 -18.77
N GLY A 358 -28.56 15.17 -20.02
CA GLY A 358 -27.74 15.19 -21.23
C GLY A 358 -26.37 15.87 -21.07
N LEU A 359 -25.37 15.22 -21.67
CA LEU A 359 -24.00 15.72 -21.81
C LEU A 359 -24.01 16.85 -22.86
N GLU A 360 -24.35 18.08 -22.47
CA GLU A 360 -24.44 19.23 -23.39
C GLU A 360 -23.14 19.47 -24.19
N GLU A 361 -22.00 19.05 -23.64
CA GLU A 361 -20.68 19.16 -24.27
C GLU A 361 -20.45 18.19 -25.46
N PHE A 362 -21.23 17.10 -25.57
CA PHE A 362 -21.12 16.13 -26.67
C PHE A 362 -22.04 16.45 -27.86
N THR A 363 -23.10 17.24 -27.64
CA THR A 363 -24.04 17.68 -28.68
C THR A 363 -23.70 19.04 -29.27
N GLU A 364 -23.02 19.93 -28.54
CA GLU A 364 -22.61 21.26 -29.06
C GLU A 364 -21.51 21.19 -30.14
N GLN A 365 -20.85 20.04 -30.34
CA GLN A 365 -19.93 19.84 -31.47
C GLN A 365 -20.65 19.45 -32.78
N LEU A 366 -21.99 19.45 -32.78
CA LEU A 366 -22.83 19.00 -33.90
C LEU A 366 -23.74 20.09 -34.48
N ASP A 367 -23.63 21.34 -34.02
CA ASP A 367 -24.23 22.51 -34.69
C ASP A 367 -23.23 23.27 -35.56
#